data_AF-A0A7C3B3F3-F1
#
_entry.id   AF-A0A7C3B3F3-F1
#
_cell.length_a   1.000
_cell.length_b   1.000
_cell.length_c   1.000
_cell.angle_alpha   90.00
_cell.angle_beta   90.00
_cell.angle_gamma   90.00
#
_symmetry.space_group_name_H-M   'P 1'
#
loop_
_entity.id
_entity.type
_entity.pdbx_description
1 polymer ?
#
loop_
_entity_poly.entity_id
_entity_poly.type
_entity_poly.pdbx_seq_one_letter_code
_entity_poly.pdbx_strand_id
1 'polypeptide(L)'
;MVTEASFRDRVELGRQAVNDYRAAHAQLHAQSYYPQIHDEHTPLLNTIKAELKKQGFSSPDEFFSASEELNLEELGFRDREDFEARVTNADWEALEQKWQ
;
A
#
# COMPACT_ATOMS: atom_id res chain seq x y z
N MET A 1 20.80 20.89 -3.92
CA MET A 1 19.67 20.67 -3.01
C MET A 1 19.03 19.37 -3.42
N VAL A 2 18.93 18.39 -2.53
CA VAL A 2 18.05 17.23 -2.76
C VAL A 2 16.65 17.75 -2.48
N THR A 3 15.82 17.87 -3.52
CA THR A 3 14.40 18.17 -3.33
C THR A 3 13.77 17.02 -2.56
N GLU A 4 13.13 17.31 -1.44
CA GLU A 4 12.33 16.31 -0.73
C GLU A 4 11.28 15.75 -1.70
N ALA A 5 11.10 14.42 -1.68
CA ALA A 5 10.08 13.76 -2.48
C ALA A 5 8.69 14.31 -2.09
N SER A 6 7.84 14.57 -3.08
CA SER A 6 6.48 15.07 -2.85
C SER A 6 5.65 14.03 -2.08
N PHE A 7 4.52 14.44 -1.51
CA PHE A 7 3.61 13.50 -0.85
C PHE A 7 3.23 12.34 -1.78
N ARG A 8 2.89 12.66 -3.05
CA ARG A 8 2.56 11.67 -4.07
C ARG A 8 3.70 10.70 -4.31
N ASP A 9 4.92 11.20 -4.52
CA ASP A 9 6.11 10.33 -4.75
C ASP A 9 6.34 9.37 -3.58
N ARG A 10 6.16 9.83 -2.35
CA ARG A 10 6.33 9.00 -1.14
C ARG A 10 5.26 7.90 -1.05
N VAL A 11 4.01 8.22 -1.37
CA VAL A 11 2.92 7.23 -1.43
C VAL A 11 3.17 6.23 -2.55
N GLU A 12 3.60 6.67 -3.74
CA GLU A 12 3.91 5.78 -4.87
C GLU A 12 5.07 4.82 -4.56
N LEU A 13 6.15 5.32 -3.95
CA LEU A 13 7.25 4.47 -3.47
C LEU A 13 6.79 3.49 -2.39
N GLY A 14 5.90 3.91 -1.49
CA GLY A 14 5.30 3.02 -0.49
C GLY A 14 4.43 1.93 -1.12
N ARG A 15 3.61 2.26 -2.13
CA ARG A 15 2.82 1.28 -2.90
C ARG A 15 3.72 0.25 -3.58
N GLN A 16 4.83 0.69 -4.17
CA GLN A 16 5.81 -0.24 -4.75
C GLN A 16 6.38 -1.20 -3.70
N ALA A 17 6.77 -0.68 -2.53
CA ALA A 17 7.28 -1.54 -1.45
C ALA A 17 6.23 -2.57 -0.97
N VAL A 18 4.95 -2.18 -0.90
CA VAL A 18 3.86 -3.11 -0.56
C VAL A 18 3.70 -4.19 -1.64
N ASN A 19 3.81 -3.82 -2.92
CA ASN A 19 3.76 -4.80 -4.02
C ASN A 19 4.93 -5.78 -3.97
N ASP A 20 6.14 -5.29 -3.67
CA ASP A 20 7.32 -6.15 -3.50
C ASP A 20 7.14 -7.12 -2.32
N TYR A 21 6.58 -6.63 -1.20
CA TYR A 21 6.19 -7.47 -0.06
C TYR A 21 5.17 -8.54 -0.44
N ARG A 22 4.10 -8.17 -1.17
CA ARG A 22 3.06 -9.11 -1.62
C ARG A 22 3.66 -10.19 -2.52
N ALA A 23 4.55 -9.81 -3.44
CA ALA A 23 5.24 -10.75 -4.32
C ALA A 23 6.12 -11.73 -3.53
N ALA A 24 6.93 -11.23 -2.60
CA ALA A 24 7.77 -12.07 -1.73
C ALA A 24 6.93 -12.99 -0.84
N HIS A 25 5.85 -12.48 -0.26
CA HIS A 25 4.92 -13.24 0.56
C HIS A 25 4.21 -14.34 -0.26
N ALA A 26 3.79 -14.04 -1.49
CA ALA A 26 3.20 -15.03 -2.39
C ALA A 26 4.19 -16.15 -2.74
N GLN A 27 5.46 -15.82 -2.98
CA GLN A 27 6.51 -16.81 -3.24
C GLN A 27 6.76 -17.72 -2.04
N LEU A 28 6.80 -17.14 -0.83
CA LEU A 28 6.95 -17.90 0.41
C LEU A 28 5.83 -18.93 0.59
N HIS A 29 4.59 -18.50 0.33
CA HIS A 29 3.39 -19.34 0.45
C HIS A 29 3.07 -20.20 -0.77
N ALA A 30 3.83 -20.09 -1.87
CA ALA A 30 3.71 -20.99 -3.01
C ALA A 30 4.22 -22.40 -2.70
N GLN A 31 5.05 -22.54 -1.67
CA GLN A 31 5.54 -23.84 -1.18
C GLN A 31 4.53 -24.46 -0.19
N SER A 32 4.56 -25.80 -0.06
CA SER A 32 3.80 -26.46 1.01
C SER A 32 4.26 -25.96 2.37
N TYR A 33 3.38 -25.92 3.36
CA TYR A 33 3.73 -25.50 4.72
C TYR A 33 4.95 -26.26 5.26
N TYR A 34 5.92 -25.54 5.83
CA TYR A 34 7.06 -26.08 6.55
C TYR A 34 7.31 -25.29 7.85
N PRO A 35 7.91 -25.91 8.90
CA PRO A 35 8.00 -25.31 10.23
C PRO A 35 8.69 -23.93 10.29
N GLN A 36 9.64 -23.65 9.40
CA GLN A 36 10.43 -22.41 9.38
C GLN A 36 9.75 -21.24 8.65
N ILE A 37 8.57 -21.44 8.03
CA ILE A 37 7.91 -20.40 7.23
C ILE A 37 7.60 -19.13 8.03
N HIS A 38 7.34 -19.25 9.35
CA HIS A 38 7.13 -18.09 10.23
C HIS A 38 8.41 -17.26 10.44
N ASP A 39 9.56 -17.93 10.51
CA ASP A 39 10.88 -17.29 10.67
C ASP A 39 11.27 -16.55 9.38
N GLU A 40 10.79 -17.02 8.23
CA GLU A 40 11.00 -16.38 6.92
C GLU A 40 9.99 -15.26 6.64
N HIS A 41 8.79 -15.33 7.22
CA HIS A 41 7.77 -14.29 7.11
C HIS A 41 8.13 -13.01 7.89
N THR A 42 8.68 -13.15 9.09
CA THR A 42 8.97 -12.00 9.99
C THR A 42 9.95 -10.97 9.37
N PRO A 43 11.05 -11.38 8.71
CA PRO A 43 11.92 -10.48 7.95
C PRO A 43 11.20 -9.70 6.86
N LEU A 44 10.27 -10.31 6.11
CA LEU A 44 9.51 -9.62 5.06
C LEU A 44 8.67 -8.48 5.64
N LEU A 45 7.99 -8.74 6.77
CA LEU A 45 7.20 -7.72 7.46
C LEU A 45 8.07 -6.57 8.00
N ASN A 46 9.28 -6.87 8.47
CA ASN A 46 10.22 -5.84 8.93
C ASN A 46 10.76 -4.99 7.78
N THR A 47 11.01 -5.59 6.61
CA THR A 47 11.44 -4.87 5.41
C THR A 47 10.40 -3.85 4.99
N ILE A 48 9.12 -4.24 4.86
CA ILE A 48 8.08 -3.28 4.45
C ILE A 48 7.91 -2.14 5.46
N LYS A 49 7.94 -2.44 6.77
CA LYS A 49 7.90 -1.40 7.80
C LYS A 49 9.07 -0.42 7.69
N ALA A 50 10.27 -0.90 7.39
CA ALA A 50 11.44 -0.05 7.20
C ALA A 50 11.32 0.81 5.93
N GLU A 51 10.82 0.25 4.82
CA GLU A 51 10.62 1.01 3.58
C GLU A 51 9.57 2.11 3.75
N LEU A 52 8.41 1.82 4.36
CA LEU A 52 7.40 2.83 4.64
C LEU A 52 7.94 3.95 5.54
N LYS A 53 8.75 3.59 6.55
CA LYS A 53 9.40 4.58 7.41
C LYS A 53 10.39 5.47 6.66
N LYS A 54 11.14 4.95 5.68
CA LYS A 54 12.02 5.77 4.82
C LYS A 54 11.24 6.79 4.00
N GLN A 55 10.00 6.48 3.64
CA GLN A 55 9.09 7.41 2.96
C GLN A 55 8.38 8.38 3.91
N GLY A 56 8.73 8.37 5.21
CA GLY A 56 8.20 9.32 6.18
C GLY A 56 6.89 8.90 6.85
N PHE A 57 6.39 7.68 6.60
CA PHE A 57 5.22 7.15 7.31
C PHE A 57 5.62 6.57 8.66
N SER A 58 4.94 6.95 9.72
CA SER A 58 5.21 6.50 11.09
C SER A 58 4.64 5.10 11.35
N SER A 59 3.66 4.66 10.55
CA SER A 59 3.04 3.34 10.65
C SER A 59 2.50 2.86 9.29
N PRO A 60 2.27 1.54 9.13
CA PRO A 60 1.55 1.02 7.97
C PRO A 60 0.14 1.60 7.83
N ASP A 61 -0.59 1.79 8.94
CA ASP A 61 -1.95 2.33 8.90
C ASP A 61 -1.97 3.75 8.34
N GLU A 62 -1.02 4.60 8.74
CA GLU A 62 -0.85 5.95 8.19
C GLU A 62 -0.58 5.90 6.68
N PHE A 63 0.28 4.99 6.23
CA PHE A 63 0.53 4.78 4.81
C PHE A 63 -0.74 4.34 4.06
N PHE A 64 -1.50 3.39 4.60
CA PHE A 64 -2.71 2.88 3.94
C PHE A 64 -3.79 3.96 3.84
N SER A 65 -3.98 4.78 4.87
CA SER A 65 -4.88 5.94 4.80
C SER A 65 -4.44 6.94 3.72
N ALA A 66 -3.15 7.30 3.68
CA ALA A 66 -2.61 8.19 2.67
C ALA A 66 -2.75 7.62 1.24
N SER A 67 -2.54 6.31 1.08
CA SER A 67 -2.74 5.61 -0.19
C SER A 67 -4.21 5.56 -0.59
N GLU A 68 -5.14 5.45 0.35
CA GLU A 68 -6.58 5.50 0.09
C GLU A 68 -7.01 6.88 -0.38
N GLU A 69 -6.59 7.95 0.30
CA GLU A 69 -6.84 9.33 -0.12
C GLU A 69 -6.37 9.57 -1.56
N LEU A 70 -5.15 9.11 -1.88
CA LEU A 70 -4.62 9.24 -3.24
C LEU A 70 -5.39 8.38 -4.26
N ASN A 71 -5.89 7.20 -3.88
CA ASN A 71 -6.77 6.40 -4.75
C ASN A 71 -8.06 7.14 -5.09
N LEU A 72 -8.68 7.80 -4.10
CA LEU A 72 -9.89 8.59 -4.31
C LEU A 72 -9.61 9.77 -5.26
N GLU A 73 -8.51 10.50 -5.04
CA GLU A 73 -8.08 11.58 -5.95
C GLU A 73 -7.87 11.10 -7.39
N GLU A 74 -7.19 9.96 -7.57
CA GLU A 74 -6.94 9.36 -8.89
C GLU A 74 -8.21 8.91 -9.61
N LEU A 75 -9.25 8.54 -8.85
CA LEU A 75 -10.58 8.24 -9.38
C LEU A 75 -11.43 9.52 -9.60
N GLY A 76 -10.85 10.69 -9.36
CA GLY A 76 -11.47 11.99 -9.59
C GLY A 76 -12.38 12.43 -8.45
N PHE A 77 -12.25 11.85 -7.25
CA PHE A 77 -12.94 12.27 -6.04
C PHE A 77 -12.10 13.24 -5.22
N ARG A 78 -12.75 14.20 -4.58
CA ARG A 78 -12.04 15.17 -3.75
C ARG A 78 -11.58 14.56 -2.43
N ASP A 79 -12.43 13.74 -1.83
CA ASP A 79 -12.26 13.13 -0.51
C ASP A 79 -13.24 11.96 -0.33
N ARG A 80 -13.24 11.35 0.86
CA ARG A 80 -14.11 10.23 1.19
C ARG A 80 -15.60 10.61 1.23
N GLU A 81 -15.93 11.83 1.65
CA GLU A 81 -17.32 12.29 1.70
C GLU A 81 -17.88 12.49 0.28
N ASP A 82 -17.09 13.09 -0.62
CA ASP A 82 -17.40 13.21 -2.04
C ASP A 82 -17.58 11.83 -2.68
N PHE A 83 -16.70 10.87 -2.36
CA PHE A 83 -16.85 9.49 -2.80
C PHE A 83 -18.19 8.91 -2.35
N GLU A 84 -18.47 8.85 -1.05
CA GLU A 84 -19.69 8.25 -0.51
C GLU A 84 -20.98 8.92 -1.01
N ALA A 85 -20.93 10.22 -1.32
CA ALA A 85 -22.09 10.96 -1.82
C ALA A 85 -22.47 10.63 -3.26
N ARG A 86 -21.52 10.23 -4.13
CA ARG A 86 -21.77 10.04 -5.56
C ARG A 86 -21.23 8.72 -6.16
N VAL A 87 -20.65 7.87 -5.32
CA VAL A 87 -20.06 6.59 -5.73
C VAL A 87 -21.08 5.73 -6.48
N THR A 88 -20.62 5.15 -7.59
CA THR A 88 -21.36 4.11 -8.32
C THR A 88 -20.74 2.74 -8.06
N ASN A 89 -21.41 1.67 -8.47
CA ASN A 89 -20.83 0.33 -8.40
C ASN A 89 -19.51 0.24 -9.18
N ALA A 90 -19.40 0.93 -10.32
CA ALA A 90 -18.17 0.95 -11.11
C ALA A 90 -17.02 1.65 -10.37
N ASP A 91 -17.32 2.68 -9.58
CA ASP A 91 -16.31 3.39 -8.77
C ASP A 91 -15.83 2.52 -7.60
N TRP A 92 -16.73 1.75 -6.99
CA TRP A 92 -16.38 0.74 -5.98
C TRP A 92 -15.46 -0.35 -6.56
N GLU A 93 -15.81 -0.89 -7.73
CA GLU A 93 -14.98 -1.86 -8.44
C GLU A 93 -13.61 -1.25 -8.79
N ALA A 94 -13.58 0.00 -9.28
CA ALA A 94 -12.33 0.69 -9.60
C ALA A 94 -11.45 0.93 -8.36
N LEU A 95 -12.05 1.27 -7.21
CA LEU A 95 -11.32 1.42 -5.95
C LEU A 95 -10.77 0.07 -5.46
N GLU A 96 -11.54 -1.00 -5.55
CA GLU A 96 -11.08 -2.35 -5.19
C GLU A 96 -9.88 -2.79 -6.04
N GLN A 97 -9.91 -2.49 -7.35
CA GLN A 97 -8.81 -2.79 -8.27
C GLN A 97 -7.51 -2.03 -7.94
N LYS A 98 -7.56 -0.90 -7.22
CA LYS A 98 -6.36 -0.21 -6.73
C LYS A 98 -5.64 -0.98 -5.60
N TRP A 99 -6.34 -1.90 -4.95
CA TRP A 99 -5.81 -2.67 -3.82
C TRP A 99 -5.33 -4.07 -4.17
N GLN A 100 -5.66 -4.57 -5.37
CA GLN A 100 -5.17 -5.84 -5.91
C GLN A 100 -3.69 -5.74 -6.29
#